data_AF-X0XA32-F1
#
_entry.id   AF-X0XA32-F1
#
_cell.length_a   1.000
_cell.length_b   1.000
_cell.length_c   1.000
_cell.angle_alpha   90.00
_cell.angle_beta   90.00
_cell.angle_gamma   90.00
#
_symmetry.space_group_name_H-M   'P 1'
#
loop_
_entity.id
_entity.type
_entity.pdbx_description
1 polymer ?
#
loop_
_entity_poly.entity_id
_entity_poly.type
_entity_poly.pdbx_seq_one_letter_code
_entity_poly.pdbx_strand_id
1 'polypeptide(L)'
;RLPDKELYLARLERAIKVSESTYIILLEKYQEARINEAMELGDIRVIDEARIPKDPIKPNKELNLAIGGILGLMLGVMLVFFMEYMDNTIKTTDDIERYLGLPVLGLIPKVTQKTKRKRAY
;
A
#
# COMPACT_ATOMS: atom_id res chain seq x y z
N ARG A 1 -36.77 76.48 42.79
CA ARG A 1 -37.54 75.57 41.89
C ARG A 1 -36.77 75.40 40.58
N LEU A 2 -35.72 74.56 40.57
CA LEU A 2 -35.10 73.98 39.36
C LEU A 2 -34.30 72.71 39.74
N PRO A 3 -34.96 71.60 40.12
CA PRO A 3 -34.34 70.27 39.92
C PRO A 3 -35.13 69.35 38.97
N ASP A 4 -36.46 69.52 38.87
CA ASP A 4 -37.32 68.57 38.16
C ASP A 4 -37.24 68.68 36.63
N LYS A 5 -37.02 69.90 36.11
CA LYS A 5 -36.90 70.14 34.65
C LYS A 5 -35.59 69.61 34.07
N GLU A 6 -34.49 69.76 34.79
CA GLU A 6 -33.18 69.23 34.37
C GLU A 6 -33.17 67.70 34.42
N LEU A 7 -33.80 67.11 35.45
CA LEU A 7 -33.99 65.66 35.54
C LEU A 7 -34.88 65.13 34.41
N TYR A 8 -35.91 65.88 34.02
CA TYR A 8 -36.77 65.54 32.89
C TYR A 8 -36.01 65.53 31.56
N LEU A 9 -35.19 66.56 31.31
CA LEU A 9 -34.33 66.62 30.12
C LEU A 9 -33.31 65.48 30.09
N ALA A 10 -32.63 65.21 31.21
CA ALA A 10 -31.66 64.11 31.29
C ALA A 10 -32.29 62.73 31.04
N ARG A 11 -33.55 62.53 31.46
CA ARG A 11 -34.30 61.29 31.16
C ARG A 11 -34.67 61.20 29.68
N LEU A 12 -35.08 62.32 29.08
CA LEU A 12 -35.43 62.38 27.67
C LEU A 12 -34.20 62.14 26.78
N GLU A 13 -33.06 62.76 27.10
CA GLU A 13 -31.79 62.54 26.41
C GLU A 13 -31.33 61.08 26.52
N ARG A 14 -31.47 60.46 27.70
CA ARG A 14 -31.20 59.04 27.88
C ARG A 14 -32.11 58.17 27.01
N ALA A 15 -33.41 58.49 26.94
CA ALA A 15 -34.37 57.76 26.11
C ALA A 15 -34.03 57.86 24.61
N ILE A 16 -33.66 59.05 24.14
CA ILE A 16 -33.20 59.28 22.76
C ILE A 16 -31.94 58.45 22.48
N LYS A 17 -30.94 58.53 23.36
CA LYS A 17 -29.68 57.78 23.20
C LYS A 17 -29.90 56.27 23.17
N VAL A 18 -30.78 55.75 24.02
CA VAL A 18 -31.14 54.32 24.01
C VAL A 18 -31.82 53.95 22.69
N SER A 19 -32.76 54.76 22.21
CA SER A 19 -33.45 54.55 20.94
C SER A 19 -32.48 54.57 19.74
N GLU A 20 -31.56 55.54 19.69
CA GLU A 20 -30.53 55.61 18.65
C GLU A 20 -29.60 54.40 18.67
N SER A 21 -29.12 54.01 19.86
CA SER A 21 -28.25 52.83 20.00
C SER A 21 -28.96 51.53 19.56
N THR A 22 -30.24 51.38 19.90
CA THR A 22 -31.05 50.22 19.51
C THR A 22 -31.24 50.18 17.99
N TYR A 23 -31.52 51.33 17.37
CA TYR A 23 -31.65 51.45 15.92
C TYR A 23 -30.36 51.05 15.19
N ILE A 24 -29.20 51.53 15.67
CA ILE A 24 -27.89 51.21 15.07
C ILE A 24 -27.60 49.71 15.17
N ILE A 25 -27.83 49.10 16.34
CA ILE A 25 -27.62 47.65 16.54
C ILE A 25 -28.53 46.84 15.62
N LEU A 26 -29.79 47.24 15.46
CA LEU A 26 -30.74 46.53 14.61
C LEU A 26 -30.34 46.62 13.13
N LEU A 27 -29.84 47.78 12.70
CA LEU A 27 -29.32 47.99 11.34
C LEU A 27 -28.09 47.12 11.07
N GLU A 28 -27.16 47.06 12.01
CA GLU A 28 -25.96 46.21 11.93
C GLU A 28 -26.36 44.73 11.81
N LYS A 29 -27.26 44.25 12.68
CA LYS A 29 -27.77 42.87 12.62
C LYS A 29 -28.53 42.56 11.36
N TYR A 30 -29.29 43.51 10.83
CA TYR A 30 -29.96 43.35 9.54
C TYR A 30 -28.95 43.22 8.40
N GLN A 31 -27.88 44.01 8.40
CA GLN A 31 -26.82 43.91 7.40
C GLN A 31 -26.04 42.60 7.54
N GLU A 32 -25.67 42.17 8.75
CA GLU A 32 -25.07 40.86 8.99
C GLU A 32 -25.96 39.74 8.46
N ALA A 33 -27.27 39.75 8.77
CA ALA A 33 -28.21 38.74 8.30
C ALA A 33 -28.33 38.75 6.77
N ARG A 34 -28.41 39.94 6.15
CA ARG A 34 -28.41 40.10 4.68
C ARG A 34 -27.13 39.57 4.04
N ILE A 35 -25.97 39.81 4.66
CA ILE A 35 -24.68 39.29 4.18
C ILE A 35 -24.63 37.78 4.38
N ASN A 36 -25.14 37.25 5.48
CA ASN A 36 -25.20 35.81 5.74
C ASN A 36 -26.17 35.09 4.81
N GLU A 37 -27.28 35.73 4.43
CA GLU A 37 -28.25 35.22 3.45
C GLU A 37 -27.69 35.29 2.03
N ALA A 38 -26.97 36.37 1.69
CA ALA A 38 -26.29 36.54 0.41
C ALA A 38 -24.99 35.73 0.31
N MET A 39 -24.41 35.31 1.45
CA MET A 39 -23.44 34.24 1.51
C MET A 39 -24.18 32.96 1.15
N GLU A 40 -24.27 32.68 -0.14
CA GLU A 40 -24.38 31.31 -0.61
C GLU A 40 -23.32 30.51 0.14
N LEU A 41 -23.75 29.54 0.95
CA LEU A 41 -22.90 28.43 1.34
C LEU A 41 -22.33 27.90 0.03
N GLY A 42 -21.08 28.27 -0.27
CA GLY A 42 -20.55 28.25 -1.63
C GLY A 42 -20.93 26.96 -2.32
N ASP A 43 -21.60 27.07 -3.48
CA ASP A 43 -22.10 25.95 -4.27
C ASP A 43 -21.00 24.88 -4.33
N ILE A 44 -21.15 23.81 -3.54
CA ILE A 44 -20.20 22.70 -3.52
C ILE A 44 -20.51 21.89 -4.76
N ARG A 45 -20.08 22.42 -5.91
CA ARG A 45 -20.15 21.72 -7.17
C ARG A 45 -18.98 20.73 -7.19
N VAL A 46 -19.30 19.45 -7.22
CA VAL A 46 -18.29 18.39 -7.44
C VAL A 46 -17.73 18.59 -8.85
N ILE A 47 -16.51 19.15 -8.94
CA ILE A 47 -15.86 19.45 -10.24
C ILE A 47 -15.26 18.18 -10.86
N ASP A 48 -14.90 17.19 -10.04
CA ASP A 48 -14.38 15.90 -10.49
C ASP A 48 -14.90 14.77 -9.59
N GLU A 49 -15.62 13.82 -10.18
CA GLU A 49 -16.08 12.63 -9.47
C GLU A 49 -14.90 11.68 -9.21
N ALA A 50 -14.91 10.99 -8.07
CA ALA A 50 -13.87 10.05 -7.72
C ALA A 50 -13.79 8.92 -8.76
N ARG A 51 -12.71 8.88 -9.53
CA ARG A 51 -12.48 7.82 -10.52
C ARG A 51 -12.10 6.53 -9.83
N ILE A 52 -12.92 5.49 -10.03
CA ILE A 52 -12.60 4.14 -9.58
C ILE A 52 -11.38 3.65 -10.37
N PRO A 53 -10.30 3.18 -9.71
CA PRO A 53 -9.15 2.64 -10.41
C PRO A 53 -9.58 1.42 -11.21
N LYS A 54 -9.30 1.43 -12.53
CA LYS A 54 -9.60 0.30 -13.42
C LYS A 54 -8.71 -0.90 -13.14
N ASP A 55 -7.50 -0.64 -12.67
CA ASP A 55 -6.49 -1.66 -12.40
C ASP A 55 -6.12 -1.71 -10.91
N PRO A 56 -5.83 -2.90 -10.36
CA PRO A 56 -5.37 -3.03 -9.00
C PRO A 56 -4.02 -2.36 -8.82
N ILE A 57 -3.93 -1.41 -7.89
CA ILE A 57 -2.67 -0.71 -7.55
C ILE A 57 -1.67 -1.71 -6.94
N LYS A 58 -2.16 -2.71 -6.19
CA LYS A 58 -1.38 -3.78 -5.57
C LYS A 58 -2.27 -5.04 -5.41
N PRO A 59 -1.68 -6.25 -5.32
CA PRO A 59 -0.28 -6.57 -5.57
C PRO A 59 0.01 -6.82 -7.06
N ASN A 60 1.25 -6.57 -7.48
CA ASN A 60 1.70 -6.89 -8.84
C ASN A 60 1.94 -8.42 -8.94
N LYS A 61 0.91 -9.15 -9.36
CA LYS A 61 0.88 -10.62 -9.35
C LYS A 61 1.97 -11.24 -10.21
N GLU A 62 2.26 -10.64 -11.37
CA GLU A 62 3.30 -11.12 -12.29
C GLU A 62 4.69 -11.04 -11.67
N LEU A 63 5.00 -9.91 -11.01
CA LEU A 63 6.26 -9.74 -10.31
C LEU A 63 6.43 -10.76 -9.17
N ASN A 64 5.39 -10.95 -8.37
CA ASN A 64 5.44 -11.91 -7.26
C ASN A 64 5.61 -13.36 -7.76
N LEU A 65 4.96 -13.71 -8.86
CA LEU A 65 5.09 -15.03 -9.48
C LEU A 65 6.51 -15.25 -10.04
N ALA A 66 7.08 -14.24 -10.71
CA ALA A 66 8.43 -14.31 -11.23
C ALA A 66 9.47 -14.49 -10.11
N ILE A 67 9.36 -13.72 -9.03
CA ILE A 67 10.23 -13.83 -7.85
C ILE A 67 10.09 -15.22 -7.21
N GLY A 68 8.86 -15.67 -6.99
CA GLY A 68 8.58 -17.00 -6.42
C GLY A 68 9.14 -18.13 -7.28
N GLY A 69 9.00 -18.05 -8.61
CA GLY A 69 9.53 -19.03 -9.56
C GLY A 69 11.06 -19.11 -9.52
N ILE A 70 11.73 -17.96 -9.53
CA ILE A 70 13.21 -17.91 -9.47
C ILE A 70 13.71 -18.48 -8.14
N LEU A 71 13.12 -18.06 -7.01
CA LEU A 71 13.50 -18.56 -5.69
C LEU A 71 13.26 -20.06 -5.55
N GLY A 72 12.13 -20.57 -6.06
CA GLY A 72 11.83 -22.00 -6.05
C GLY A 72 12.84 -22.83 -6.85
N LEU A 73 13.25 -22.35 -8.03
CA LEU A 73 14.27 -23.01 -8.84
C LEU A 73 15.64 -22.99 -8.14
N MET A 74 16.04 -21.85 -7.57
CA MET A 74 17.29 -21.75 -6.81
C MET A 74 17.31 -22.72 -5.64
N LEU A 75 16.22 -22.79 -4.87
CA LEU A 75 16.10 -23.73 -3.75
C LEU A 75 16.12 -25.18 -4.22
N GLY A 76 15.44 -25.51 -5.32
CA GLY A 76 15.46 -26.86 -5.89
C GLY A 76 16.87 -27.32 -6.28
N VAL A 77 17.61 -26.46 -6.98
CA VAL A 77 19.02 -26.74 -7.34
C VAL A 77 19.89 -26.89 -6.08
N MET A 78 19.76 -25.97 -5.13
CA MET A 78 20.50 -26.01 -3.87
C MET A 78 20.22 -27.30 -3.09
N LEU A 79 18.97 -27.77 -3.09
CA LEU A 79 18.55 -28.97 -2.38
C LEU A 79 19.15 -30.24 -3.00
N VAL A 80 19.24 -30.31 -4.33
CA VAL A 80 19.94 -31.41 -5.02
C VAL A 80 21.41 -31.46 -4.63
N PHE A 81 22.11 -30.32 -4.65
CA PHE A 81 23.51 -30.26 -4.23
C PHE A 81 23.69 -30.60 -2.74
N PHE A 82 22.77 -30.15 -1.89
CA PHE A 82 22.79 -30.46 -0.47
C PHE A 82 22.59 -31.96 -0.22
N MET A 83 21.67 -32.60 -0.94
CA MET A 83 21.47 -34.05 -0.88
C MET A 83 22.71 -34.81 -1.37
N GLU A 84 23.32 -34.40 -2.48
CA GLU A 84 24.55 -35.04 -2.97
C GLU A 84 25.72 -34.85 -2.00
N TYR A 85 25.83 -33.69 -1.34
CA TYR A 85 26.85 -33.44 -0.32
C TYR A 85 26.68 -34.34 0.92
N MET A 86 25.44 -34.69 1.28
CA MET A 86 25.18 -35.60 2.39
C MET A 86 25.28 -37.08 1.99
N ASP A 87 25.29 -37.39 0.70
CA ASP A 87 25.43 -38.76 0.19
C ASP A 87 26.90 -39.21 0.29
N ASN A 88 27.14 -40.26 1.07
CA ASN A 88 28.48 -40.85 1.26
C ASN A 88 28.73 -42.06 0.35
N THR A 89 27.95 -42.22 -0.72
CA THR A 89 28.08 -43.33 -1.66
C THR A 89 29.16 -43.06 -2.69
N ILE A 90 30.06 -44.02 -2.91
CA ILE A 90 31.08 -43.96 -3.96
C ILE A 90 30.42 -44.22 -5.32
N LYS A 91 30.34 -43.18 -6.17
CA LYS A 91 29.72 -43.27 -7.51
C LYS A 91 30.71 -43.02 -8.63
N THR A 92 31.77 -42.25 -8.36
CA THR A 92 32.75 -41.80 -9.34
C THR A 92 34.15 -42.29 -9.00
N THR A 93 35.06 -42.22 -9.98
CA THR A 93 36.48 -42.48 -9.75
C THR A 93 37.08 -41.52 -8.74
N ASP A 94 36.66 -40.25 -8.75
CA ASP A 94 37.12 -39.23 -7.80
C ASP A 94 36.71 -39.58 -6.37
N ASP A 95 35.53 -40.18 -6.19
CA ASP A 95 35.10 -40.67 -4.87
C ASP A 95 36.04 -41.79 -4.38
N ILE A 96 36.43 -42.73 -5.27
CA ILE A 96 37.37 -43.81 -4.95
C ILE A 96 38.72 -43.22 -4.50
N GLU A 97 39.26 -42.27 -5.26
CA GLU A 97 40.54 -41.62 -4.92
C GLU A 97 40.45 -40.86 -3.60
N ARG A 98 39.35 -40.14 -3.35
CA ARG A 98 39.14 -39.40 -2.09
C ARG A 98 38.98 -40.30 -0.87
N TYR A 99 38.22 -41.39 -0.98
CA TYR A 99 37.94 -42.28 0.16
C TYR A 99 39.11 -43.24 0.45
N LEU A 100 39.78 -43.74 -0.58
CA LEU A 100 40.84 -44.76 -0.44
C LEU A 100 42.26 -44.16 -0.47
N GLY A 101 42.43 -42.93 -0.96
CA GLY A 101 43.73 -42.27 -1.06
C GLY A 101 44.67 -42.88 -2.11
N LEU A 102 44.13 -43.66 -3.05
CA LEU A 102 44.90 -44.37 -4.08
C LEU A 102 44.53 -43.86 -5.46
N PRO A 103 45.50 -43.69 -6.38
CA PRO A 103 45.21 -43.26 -7.75
C PRO A 103 44.49 -44.36 -8.55
N VAL A 104 43.52 -43.98 -9.37
CA VAL A 104 42.78 -44.91 -10.24
C VAL A 104 43.65 -45.30 -11.45
N LEU A 105 43.99 -46.58 -11.53
CA LEU A 105 44.87 -47.11 -12.59
C LEU A 105 44.15 -47.40 -13.91
N GLY A 106 42.81 -47.52 -13.90
CA GLY A 106 42.03 -47.80 -15.10
C GLY A 106 40.57 -48.14 -14.81
N LEU A 107 39.72 -48.01 -15.83
CA LEU A 107 38.29 -48.28 -15.78
C LEU A 107 37.96 -49.55 -16.57
N ILE A 108 37.26 -50.51 -15.97
CA ILE A 108 36.78 -51.72 -16.65
C ILE A 108 35.30 -51.51 -17.05
N PRO A 109 34.98 -51.40 -18.35
CA PRO A 109 33.61 -51.20 -18.79
C PRO A 109 32.77 -52.45 -18.59
N LYS A 110 31.56 -52.30 -18.02
CA LYS A 110 30.60 -53.39 -17.87
C LYS A 110 29.94 -53.68 -19.21
N VAL A 111 30.34 -54.77 -19.88
CA VAL A 111 29.73 -55.21 -21.14
C VAL A 111 28.41 -55.94 -20.84
N THR A 112 27.28 -55.28 -21.09
CA THR A 112 25.95 -55.91 -21.01
C THR A 112 25.69 -56.70 -22.28
N GLN A 113 25.65 -58.04 -22.18
CA GLN A 113 25.25 -58.89 -23.30
C GLN A 113 23.77 -58.66 -23.64
N LYS A 114 23.49 -58.02 -24.80
CA LYS A 114 22.14 -57.97 -25.35
C LYS A 114 21.79 -59.33 -25.94
N THR A 115 21.05 -60.15 -25.18
CA THR A 115 20.44 -61.38 -25.70
C THR A 115 19.42 -61.04 -26.79
N LYS A 116 19.83 -61.11 -28.06
CA LYS A 116 18.91 -61.05 -29.20
C LYS A 116 18.09 -62.34 -29.21
N ARG A 117 16.87 -62.32 -28.63
CA ARG A 117 15.84 -63.34 -28.93
C ARG A 117 15.45 -63.18 -30.41
N LYS A 118 16.01 -64.05 -31.28
CA LYS A 118 15.45 -64.28 -32.61
C LYS A 118 14.05 -64.84 -32.43
N ARG A 119 13.03 -64.09 -32.85
CA ARG A 119 11.69 -64.63 -33.07
C ARG A 119 11.78 -65.42 -34.38
N ALA A 120 11.58 -66.73 -34.29
CA ALA A 120 11.33 -67.58 -35.45
C ALA A 120 9.89 -67.30 -35.94
N TYR A 121 9.76 -67.18 -37.26
CA TYR A 121 8.48 -67.14 -37.98
C TYR A 121 7.78 -68.49 -37.93
#